data_AF-A0A4Y2WN78-F1
#
_entry.id   AF-A0A4Y2WN78-F1
#
_cell.length_a   1.000
_cell.length_b   1.000
_cell.length_c   1.000
_cell.angle_alpha   90.00
_cell.angle_beta   90.00
_cell.angle_gamma   90.00
#
_symmetry.space_group_name_H-M   'P 1'
#
loop_
_entity.id
_entity.type
_entity.pdbx_description
1 polymer ?
#
loop_
_entity_poly.entity_id
_entity_poly.type
_entity_poly.pdbx_seq_one_letter_code
_entity_poly.pdbx_strand_id
1 'polypeptide(L)'
;MRDGQCCKSFPKQFKDDTEENVNGYPIYRRRATEPVQVGKYSIDNRWVVPYNPWLLKKFNAHINVEVCASVKSVKYLYKYVYKGHDAALVKIQKEGALDHNEILSFVEGRYVSAPEAMWHLNEFNLSHKSHTVVRLAVHLPQQQPILYQDGQEAQAIERAALRKTTLTSWFELNKNDPSAHNISYSDIPQYYVFDKSTTNWKKRQRGGQNVIERLPVVSILDTDRYYLRMLLLRKSGAISFDDILTVNGLGCITFQQACQGYGLLRGDQQWNDALNEAAQFLSPRQLRMLFAMICGFGEVEDVPDLWVKHQVSLCEDFVHRYSEQTGPHYALADIEELLTSYNLSLQKLHLSTVDLPASVLERANFDVVEEQAKANSYTMQLNSEQRNVVEILLTVVYNNAADTPKCYFLD
;
A
#
# COMPACT_ATOMS: atom_id res chain seq x y z
N MET A 1 -10.72 -1.09 43.86
CA MET A 1 -12.11 -1.53 43.59
C MET A 1 -12.86 -0.32 43.07
N ARG A 2 -13.68 -0.46 42.02
CA ARG A 2 -14.71 0.52 41.65
C ARG A 2 -16.03 -0.23 41.69
N ASP A 3 -17.03 0.34 42.36
CA ASP A 3 -18.38 -0.23 42.47
C ASP A 3 -18.39 -1.69 42.97
N GLY A 4 -17.56 -1.99 43.97
CA GLY A 4 -17.46 -3.34 44.54
C GLY A 4 -16.78 -4.38 43.63
N GLN A 5 -16.29 -3.99 42.45
CA GLN A 5 -15.57 -4.86 41.53
C GLN A 5 -14.10 -4.48 41.40
N CYS A 6 -13.25 -5.47 41.17
CA CYS A 6 -11.84 -5.23 40.90
C CYS A 6 -11.68 -4.62 39.51
N CYS A 7 -11.04 -3.44 39.42
CA CYS A 7 -10.79 -2.75 38.14
C CYS A 7 -9.85 -3.52 37.20
N LYS A 8 -9.24 -4.61 37.66
CA LYS A 8 -8.40 -5.54 36.89
C LYS A 8 -9.12 -6.87 36.58
N SER A 9 -10.43 -6.92 36.87
CA SER A 9 -11.33 -8.05 36.61
C SER A 9 -10.88 -9.33 37.31
N PHE A 10 -10.47 -9.22 38.58
CA PHE A 10 -10.32 -10.35 39.48
C PHE A 10 -11.63 -10.60 40.25
N PRO A 11 -12.00 -11.86 40.52
CA PRO A 11 -11.24 -13.09 40.25
C PRO A 11 -11.26 -13.48 38.76
N LYS A 12 -10.16 -14.03 38.26
CA LYS A 12 -10.08 -14.60 36.90
C LYS A 12 -10.69 -16.01 36.86
N GLN A 13 -11.04 -16.50 35.68
CA GLN A 13 -11.50 -17.89 35.54
C GLN A 13 -10.33 -18.87 35.70
N PHE A 14 -10.62 -20.09 36.17
CA PHE A 14 -9.67 -21.19 36.10
C PHE A 14 -9.46 -21.62 34.65
N LYS A 15 -8.24 -22.03 34.33
CA LYS A 15 -7.82 -22.48 33.00
C LYS A 15 -6.72 -23.52 33.17
N ASP A 16 -6.85 -24.63 32.46
CA ASP A 16 -5.90 -25.74 32.56
C ASP A 16 -4.60 -25.48 31.81
N ASP A 17 -4.64 -24.66 30.76
CA ASP A 17 -3.49 -24.25 29.97
C ASP A 17 -3.49 -22.75 29.66
N THR A 18 -2.32 -22.23 29.27
CA THR A 18 -2.18 -20.83 28.85
C THR A 18 -2.55 -20.72 27.38
N GLU A 19 -3.54 -19.87 27.07
CA GLU A 19 -4.06 -19.68 25.71
C GLU A 19 -3.74 -18.28 25.17
N GLU A 20 -3.53 -18.18 23.86
CA GLU A 20 -3.41 -16.90 23.17
C GLU A 20 -4.79 -16.26 22.96
N ASN A 21 -4.86 -14.93 22.95
CA ASN A 21 -6.10 -14.18 22.82
C ASN A 21 -5.97 -13.10 21.74
N VAL A 22 -7.02 -12.94 20.92
CA VAL A 22 -7.17 -11.93 19.86
C VAL A 22 -7.01 -10.49 20.39
N ASN A 23 -7.26 -10.27 21.68
CA ASN A 23 -7.08 -8.99 22.36
C ASN A 23 -5.64 -8.68 22.80
N GLY A 24 -4.69 -9.60 22.58
CA GLY A 24 -3.25 -9.36 22.72
C GLY A 24 -2.65 -9.63 24.10
N TYR A 25 -3.45 -10.05 25.09
CA TYR A 25 -2.96 -10.53 26.39
C TYR A 25 -3.27 -12.02 26.53
N PRO A 26 -2.27 -12.86 26.86
CA PRO A 26 -2.50 -14.29 27.06
C PRO A 26 -3.43 -14.55 28.24
N ILE A 27 -4.27 -15.57 28.11
CA ILE A 27 -5.08 -16.09 29.20
C ILE A 27 -4.22 -17.13 29.92
N TYR A 28 -3.61 -16.75 31.04
CA TYR A 28 -2.71 -17.64 31.78
C TYR A 28 -3.44 -18.82 32.40
N ARG A 29 -2.77 -19.97 32.38
CA ARG A 29 -3.13 -21.14 33.18
C ARG A 29 -3.34 -20.76 34.64
N ARG A 30 -4.48 -21.15 35.19
CA ARG A 30 -4.90 -20.97 36.58
C ARG A 30 -5.55 -22.26 37.06
N ARG A 31 -4.78 -23.08 37.76
CA ARG A 31 -5.26 -24.35 38.31
C ARG A 31 -6.13 -24.12 39.53
N ALA A 32 -7.18 -24.92 39.68
CA ALA A 32 -7.90 -25.02 40.93
C ALA A 32 -6.94 -25.57 41.99
N THR A 33 -6.80 -24.82 43.09
CA THR A 33 -5.98 -25.18 44.25
C THR A 33 -6.80 -24.88 45.48
N GLU A 34 -6.45 -25.50 46.61
CA GLU A 34 -7.12 -25.22 47.87
C GLU A 34 -6.99 -23.73 48.23
N PRO A 35 -8.10 -23.06 48.58
CA PRO A 35 -8.07 -21.66 48.94
C PRO A 35 -7.35 -21.47 50.28
N VAL A 36 -6.57 -20.41 50.37
CA VAL A 36 -5.84 -20.01 51.58
C VAL A 36 -6.59 -18.85 52.25
N GLN A 37 -6.73 -18.92 53.58
CA GLN A 37 -7.31 -17.83 54.36
C GLN A 37 -6.27 -16.73 54.58
N VAL A 38 -6.56 -15.53 54.08
CA VAL A 38 -5.75 -14.32 54.27
C VAL A 38 -6.62 -13.27 54.97
N GLY A 39 -6.48 -13.19 56.29
CA GLY A 39 -7.36 -12.38 57.13
C GLY A 39 -8.80 -12.90 57.07
N LYS A 40 -9.74 -12.06 56.60
CA LYS A 40 -11.16 -12.41 56.43
C LYS A 40 -11.51 -12.93 55.03
N TYR A 41 -10.51 -13.08 54.15
CA TYR A 41 -10.72 -13.41 52.75
C TYR A 41 -10.18 -14.81 52.43
N SER A 42 -11.01 -15.60 51.77
CA SER A 42 -10.63 -16.90 51.18
C SER A 42 -10.08 -16.65 49.78
N ILE A 43 -8.78 -16.86 49.58
CA ILE A 43 -8.06 -16.52 48.34
C ILE A 43 -7.58 -17.80 47.66
N ASP A 44 -7.94 -17.97 46.40
CA ASP A 44 -7.39 -19.03 45.53
C ASP A 44 -6.61 -18.43 44.34
N ASN A 45 -6.11 -19.29 43.47
CA ASN A 45 -5.36 -18.90 42.27
C ASN A 45 -6.10 -17.94 41.32
N ARG A 46 -7.42 -17.77 41.43
CA ARG A 46 -8.16 -16.81 40.61
C ARG A 46 -7.86 -15.38 40.99
N TRP A 47 -7.40 -15.15 42.22
CA TRP A 47 -7.07 -13.84 42.79
C TRP A 47 -5.60 -13.46 42.67
N VAL A 48 -4.75 -14.41 42.27
CA VAL A 48 -3.30 -14.23 42.22
C VAL A 48 -2.87 -13.65 40.86
N VAL A 49 -2.05 -12.60 40.88
CA VAL A 49 -1.44 -12.07 39.65
C VAL A 49 -0.37 -13.07 39.17
N PRO A 50 -0.27 -13.35 37.86
CA PRO A 50 0.80 -14.22 37.35
C PRO A 50 2.17 -13.69 37.78
N TYR A 51 3.03 -14.60 38.24
CA TYR A 51 4.35 -14.25 38.76
C TYR A 51 5.39 -15.27 38.33
N ASN A 52 6.66 -14.85 38.33
CA ASN A 52 7.78 -15.74 38.16
C ASN A 52 8.46 -15.97 39.53
N PRO A 53 8.42 -17.20 40.08
CA PRO A 53 8.95 -17.49 41.42
C PRO A 53 10.43 -17.10 41.59
N TRP A 54 11.24 -17.27 40.54
CA TRP A 54 12.65 -16.94 40.58
C TRP A 54 12.87 -15.43 40.65
N LEU A 55 12.14 -14.64 39.85
CA LEU A 55 12.22 -13.18 39.87
C LEU A 55 11.73 -12.60 41.20
N LEU A 56 10.62 -13.11 41.74
CA LEU A 56 10.14 -12.73 43.07
C LEU A 56 11.22 -12.93 44.13
N LYS A 57 11.86 -14.11 44.14
CA LYS A 57 12.89 -14.46 45.12
C LYS A 57 14.18 -13.67 44.93
N LYS A 58 14.60 -13.44 43.68
CA LYS A 58 15.85 -12.73 43.36
C LYS A 58 15.80 -11.26 43.73
N PHE A 59 14.67 -10.61 43.50
CA PHE A 59 14.54 -9.15 43.65
C PHE A 59 13.71 -8.74 44.89
N ASN A 60 13.17 -9.71 45.63
CA ASN A 60 12.29 -9.48 46.78
C ASN A 60 11.16 -8.47 46.47
N ALA A 61 10.62 -8.53 45.25
CA ALA A 61 9.65 -7.59 44.73
C ALA A 61 8.68 -8.31 43.79
N HIS A 62 7.43 -7.82 43.72
CA HIS A 62 6.43 -8.35 42.81
C HIS A 62 6.71 -7.91 41.37
N ILE A 63 7.26 -8.81 40.55
CA ILE A 63 7.59 -8.54 39.15
C ILE A 63 6.51 -9.15 38.25
N ASN A 64 5.82 -8.29 37.51
CA ASN A 64 4.88 -8.71 36.47
C ASN A 64 5.66 -9.20 35.25
N VAL A 65 5.40 -10.43 34.81
CA VAL A 65 5.98 -11.00 33.59
C VAL A 65 4.87 -11.26 32.60
N GLU A 66 4.93 -10.61 31.44
CA GLU A 66 3.93 -10.75 30.40
C GLU A 66 4.53 -11.38 29.12
N VAL A 67 3.87 -12.42 28.61
CA VAL A 67 4.18 -13.01 27.31
C VAL A 67 3.46 -12.19 26.22
N CYS A 68 4.25 -11.57 25.36
CA CYS A 68 3.77 -10.69 24.28
C CYS A 68 3.81 -11.43 22.93
N ALA A 69 2.78 -12.21 22.61
CA ALA A 69 2.72 -12.98 21.36
C ALA A 69 2.09 -12.20 20.19
N SER A 70 1.38 -11.08 20.45
CA SER A 70 0.63 -10.36 19.41
C SER A 70 1.36 -9.11 18.90
N VAL A 71 1.08 -8.72 17.64
CA VAL A 71 1.55 -7.44 17.05
C VAL A 71 1.10 -6.23 17.89
N LYS A 72 -0.07 -6.31 18.54
CA LYS A 72 -0.57 -5.26 19.45
C LYS A 72 0.37 -5.09 20.66
N SER A 73 0.89 -6.19 21.20
CA SER A 73 1.82 -6.20 22.34
C SER A 73 3.19 -5.63 21.94
N VAL A 74 3.68 -5.95 20.73
CA VAL A 74 4.91 -5.34 20.17
C VAL A 74 4.75 -3.84 19.97
N LYS A 75 3.62 -3.40 19.39
CA LYS A 75 3.28 -1.98 19.26
C LYS A 75 3.21 -1.29 20.62
N TYR A 76 2.64 -1.96 21.62
CA TYR A 76 2.57 -1.45 22.99
C TYR A 76 3.97 -1.29 23.59
N LEU A 77 4.85 -2.29 23.51
CA LEU A 77 6.23 -2.20 23.99
C LEU A 77 6.98 -1.02 23.36
N TYR A 78 6.95 -0.92 22.02
CA TYR A 78 7.60 0.17 21.31
C TYR A 78 6.96 1.53 21.61
N LYS A 79 5.65 1.58 21.87
CA LYS A 79 5.02 2.80 22.40
C LYS A 79 5.70 3.21 23.69
N TYR A 80 5.87 2.35 24.71
CA TYR A 80 6.51 2.78 25.96
C TYR A 80 8.00 3.13 25.81
N VAL A 81 8.71 2.46 24.90
CA VAL A 81 10.12 2.80 24.61
C VAL A 81 10.25 4.15 23.88
N TYR A 82 9.30 4.50 23.01
CA TYR A 82 9.39 5.69 22.14
C TYR A 82 8.39 6.81 22.42
N LYS A 83 7.43 6.64 23.35
CA LYS A 83 6.38 7.62 23.70
C LYS A 83 6.97 8.92 24.27
N GLY A 84 8.25 8.92 24.65
CA GLY A 84 8.90 10.06 25.27
C GLY A 84 8.47 10.22 26.73
N HIS A 85 9.04 11.22 27.39
CA HIS A 85 8.73 11.57 28.77
C HIS A 85 7.38 12.28 28.82
N ASP A 86 6.64 12.13 29.92
CA ASP A 86 5.46 12.95 30.13
C ASP A 86 5.90 14.42 30.24
N ALA A 87 5.20 15.31 29.52
CA ALA A 87 5.49 16.73 29.49
C ALA A 87 4.40 17.51 30.23
N ALA A 88 4.81 18.51 30.98
CA ALA A 88 3.95 19.47 31.63
C ALA A 88 4.11 20.83 30.93
N LEU A 89 3.01 21.40 30.48
CA LEU A 89 2.97 22.77 29.99
C LEU A 89 2.79 23.72 31.19
N VAL A 90 3.81 24.53 31.46
CA VAL A 90 3.80 25.49 32.56
C VAL A 90 3.61 26.89 31.98
N LYS A 91 2.58 27.60 32.43
CA LYS A 91 2.38 29.01 32.08
C LYS A 91 3.10 29.91 33.08
N ILE A 92 4.05 30.71 32.63
CA ILE A 92 4.72 31.71 33.45
C ILE A 92 3.96 33.03 33.28
N GLN A 93 3.31 33.50 34.35
CA GLN A 93 2.68 34.83 34.37
C GLN A 93 3.55 35.78 35.20
N LYS A 94 3.94 36.92 34.63
CA LYS A 94 4.53 38.03 35.39
C LYS A 94 3.40 38.93 35.89
N GLU A 95 3.38 39.23 37.18
CA GLU A 95 2.45 40.23 37.73
C GLU A 95 2.81 41.63 37.19
N GLY A 96 1.83 42.34 36.64
CA GLY A 96 1.93 43.77 36.32
C GLY A 96 2.37 44.15 34.90
N ALA A 97 2.60 43.20 33.98
CA ALA A 97 2.86 43.52 32.57
C ALA A 97 2.09 42.60 31.63
N LEU A 98 1.22 43.19 30.79
CA LEU A 98 0.55 42.52 29.67
C LEU A 98 1.56 42.34 28.52
N ASP A 99 2.49 41.41 28.67
CA ASP A 99 3.32 40.95 27.56
C ASP A 99 2.63 39.71 26.95
N HIS A 100 1.94 39.91 25.83
CA HIS A 100 1.16 38.89 25.11
C HIS A 100 2.03 38.00 24.20
N ASN A 101 3.30 37.78 24.54
CA ASN A 101 4.12 36.83 23.79
C ASN A 101 3.81 35.39 24.25
N GLU A 102 2.91 34.73 23.53
CA GLU A 102 2.45 33.36 23.81
C GLU A 102 3.64 32.38 23.87
N ILE A 103 4.64 32.52 23.00
CA ILE A 103 5.81 31.63 22.95
C ILE A 103 6.68 31.75 24.21
N LEU A 104 6.80 32.95 24.79
CA LEU A 104 7.57 33.17 26.02
C LEU A 104 6.78 32.88 27.30
N SER A 105 5.46 32.80 27.18
CA SER A 105 4.54 32.62 28.31
C SER A 105 4.35 31.15 28.72
N PHE A 106 4.77 30.21 27.87
CA PHE A 106 4.64 28.79 28.13
C PHE A 106 6.01 28.09 28.07
N VAL A 107 6.29 27.29 29.09
CA VAL A 107 7.45 26.40 29.15
C VAL A 107 6.95 24.98 29.15
N GLU A 108 7.37 24.20 28.17
CA GLU A 108 7.19 22.76 28.18
C GLU A 108 8.31 22.11 29.00
N GLY A 109 7.99 21.64 30.20
CA GLY A 109 8.91 20.92 31.08
C GLY A 109 8.70 19.42 30.97
N ARG A 110 9.79 18.64 30.89
CA ARG A 110 9.68 17.18 31.00
C ARG A 110 9.60 16.78 32.46
N TYR A 111 8.61 15.96 32.80
CA TYR A 111 8.55 15.32 34.10
C TYR A 111 9.51 14.12 34.11
N VAL A 112 10.43 14.12 35.09
CA VAL A 112 11.37 13.01 35.32
C VAL A 112 11.14 12.54 36.75
N SER A 113 10.81 11.25 36.91
CA SER A 113 10.59 10.68 38.24
C SER A 113 11.91 10.53 39.01
N ALA A 114 11.88 10.49 40.35
CA ALA A 114 13.11 10.35 41.15
C ALA A 114 13.97 9.10 40.79
N PRO A 115 13.38 7.91 40.53
CA PRO A 115 14.14 6.76 40.07
C PRO A 115 14.80 6.97 38.69
N GLU A 116 14.08 7.60 37.77
CA GLU A 116 14.57 7.91 36.43
C GLU A 116 15.69 8.95 36.47
N ALA A 117 15.54 9.99 37.29
CA ALA A 117 16.58 11.00 37.53
C ALA A 117 17.86 10.36 38.09
N MET A 118 17.74 9.45 39.05
CA MET A 118 18.88 8.69 39.55
C MET A 118 19.51 7.84 38.45
N TRP A 119 18.71 7.18 37.60
CA TRP A 119 19.20 6.39 36.47
C TRP A 119 20.02 7.24 35.49
N HIS A 120 19.53 8.44 35.17
CA HIS A 120 20.22 9.42 34.33
C HIS A 120 21.50 9.95 34.97
N LEU A 121 21.47 10.30 36.26
CA LEU A 121 22.63 10.81 37.00
C LEU A 121 23.76 9.76 37.08
N ASN A 122 23.41 8.47 37.08
CA ASN A 122 24.37 7.37 37.03
C ASN A 122 24.71 6.91 35.60
N GLU A 123 24.22 7.60 34.57
CA GLU A 123 24.45 7.30 33.15
C GLU A 123 24.10 5.85 32.75
N PHE A 124 23.12 5.25 33.42
CA PHE A 124 22.69 3.90 33.09
C PHE A 124 21.86 3.88 31.79
N ASN A 125 22.15 2.92 30.92
CA ASN A 125 21.40 2.74 29.67
C ASN A 125 19.94 2.34 29.98
N LEU A 126 18.98 3.18 29.57
CA LEU A 126 17.54 2.91 29.70
C LEU A 126 17.05 1.84 28.71
N SER A 127 17.72 1.72 27.57
CA SER A 127 17.43 0.69 26.58
C SER A 127 18.70 0.29 25.83
N HIS A 128 18.74 -0.94 25.38
CA HIS A 128 19.81 -1.46 24.54
C HIS A 128 19.22 -1.99 23.23
N LYS A 129 19.86 -1.67 22.11
CA LYS A 129 19.50 -2.20 20.80
C LYS A 129 20.55 -3.23 20.41
N SER A 130 20.12 -4.46 20.18
CA SER A 130 21.01 -5.53 19.72
C SER A 130 21.51 -5.30 18.29
N HIS A 131 20.75 -4.57 17.47
CA HIS A 131 21.04 -4.35 16.05
C HIS A 131 21.12 -2.87 15.69
N THR A 132 22.01 -2.55 14.76
CA THR A 132 22.08 -1.24 14.10
C THR A 132 21.21 -1.23 12.86
N VAL A 133 20.28 -0.28 12.76
CA VAL A 133 19.44 -0.14 11.56
C VAL A 133 20.09 0.84 10.58
N VAL A 134 20.42 0.39 9.37
CA VAL A 134 21.01 1.21 8.29
C VAL A 134 19.95 1.49 7.23
N ARG A 135 19.57 2.76 7.06
CA ARG A 135 18.62 3.15 6.01
C ARG A 135 19.34 3.31 4.68
N LEU A 136 18.90 2.57 3.68
CA LEU A 136 19.42 2.60 2.32
C LEU A 136 18.58 3.55 1.47
N ALA A 137 19.22 4.24 0.53
CA ALA A 137 18.58 5.22 -0.33
C ALA A 137 17.92 4.52 -1.51
N VAL A 138 16.72 4.99 -1.88
CA VAL A 138 16.01 4.53 -3.07
C VAL A 138 15.46 5.78 -3.74
N HIS A 139 16.04 6.14 -4.87
CA HIS A 139 15.65 7.30 -5.66
C HIS A 139 16.04 7.08 -7.12
N LEU A 140 15.34 7.76 -8.02
CA LEU A 140 15.65 7.78 -9.45
C LEU A 140 16.88 8.67 -9.72
N PRO A 141 17.48 8.61 -10.93
CA PRO A 141 18.54 9.53 -11.33
C PRO A 141 18.15 10.99 -11.04
N GLN A 142 19.04 11.74 -10.39
CA GLN A 142 18.87 13.15 -10.01
C GLN A 142 17.67 13.47 -9.10
N GLN A 143 16.95 12.47 -8.57
CA GLN A 143 15.82 12.65 -7.65
C GLN A 143 16.16 12.30 -6.19
N GLN A 144 17.42 12.48 -5.78
CA GLN A 144 17.82 12.28 -4.38
C GLN A 144 17.08 13.26 -3.44
N PRO A 145 16.64 12.80 -2.26
CA PRO A 145 16.02 13.68 -1.28
C PRO A 145 17.06 14.64 -0.69
N ILE A 146 16.75 15.93 -0.68
CA ILE A 146 17.59 17.00 -0.10
C ILE A 146 16.85 17.56 1.12
N LEU A 147 17.50 17.49 2.28
CA LEU A 147 17.01 18.14 3.49
C LEU A 147 17.63 19.53 3.60
N TYR A 148 16.81 20.55 3.80
CA TYR A 148 17.23 21.94 3.95
C TYR A 148 16.50 22.60 5.11
N GLN A 149 17.09 23.68 5.62
CA GLN A 149 16.40 24.63 6.49
C GLN A 149 15.82 25.74 5.63
N ASP A 150 14.67 26.28 6.03
CA ASP A 150 14.01 27.38 5.34
C ASP A 150 14.99 28.55 5.12
N GLY A 151 15.10 29.03 3.87
CA GLY A 151 16.03 30.07 3.45
C GLY A 151 17.47 29.59 3.16
N GLN A 152 17.75 28.28 3.20
CA GLN A 152 19.05 27.68 2.86
C GLN A 152 18.97 26.68 1.69
N GLU A 153 17.97 26.81 0.82
CA GLU A 153 17.68 25.90 -0.28
C GLU A 153 18.88 25.76 -1.23
N ALA A 154 19.42 26.89 -1.69
CA ALA A 154 20.54 26.92 -2.65
C ALA A 154 21.79 26.23 -2.09
N GLN A 155 22.15 26.53 -0.83
CA GLN A 155 23.28 25.90 -0.17
C GLN A 155 23.07 24.40 0.05
N ALA A 156 21.83 23.98 0.32
CA ALA A 156 21.50 22.56 0.46
C ALA A 156 21.66 21.81 -0.86
N ILE A 157 21.28 22.43 -1.99
CA ILE A 157 21.49 21.88 -3.34
C ILE A 157 22.99 21.74 -3.64
N GLU A 158 23.79 22.78 -3.38
CA GLU A 158 25.25 22.73 -3.57
C GLU A 158 25.90 21.62 -2.73
N ARG A 159 25.52 21.51 -1.46
CA ARG A 159 26.00 20.44 -0.57
C ARG A 159 25.57 19.06 -1.05
N ALA A 160 24.35 18.92 -1.57
CA ALA A 160 23.85 17.65 -2.08
C ALA A 160 24.58 17.22 -3.36
N ALA A 161 24.95 18.16 -4.23
CA ALA A 161 25.71 17.88 -5.44
C ALA A 161 27.10 17.27 -5.15
N LEU A 162 27.70 17.61 -4.01
CA LEU A 162 29.01 17.09 -3.59
C LEU A 162 28.92 15.77 -2.80
N ARG A 163 27.73 15.34 -2.39
CA ARG A 163 27.55 14.19 -1.50
C ARG A 163 26.88 13.03 -2.22
N LYS A 164 27.43 11.85 -2.02
CA LYS A 164 26.85 10.62 -2.56
C LYS A 164 25.84 10.02 -1.59
N THR A 165 24.80 9.44 -2.15
CA THR A 165 23.84 8.65 -1.37
C THR A 165 24.41 7.26 -1.13
N THR A 166 23.80 6.48 -0.23
CA THR A 166 24.19 5.07 -0.05
C THR A 166 24.05 4.26 -1.34
N LEU A 167 23.10 4.63 -2.22
CA LEU A 167 22.88 4.00 -3.52
C LEU A 167 23.98 4.36 -4.53
N THR A 168 24.24 5.66 -4.76
CA THR A 168 25.28 6.06 -5.73
C THR A 168 26.68 5.68 -5.27
N SER A 169 26.91 5.62 -3.96
CA SER A 169 28.17 5.12 -3.42
C SER A 169 28.30 3.60 -3.57
N TRP A 170 27.20 2.86 -3.62
CA TRP A 170 27.23 1.41 -3.88
C TRP A 170 27.63 1.12 -5.33
N PHE A 171 27.14 1.92 -6.27
CA PHE A 171 27.61 1.88 -7.66
C PHE A 171 29.11 2.09 -7.77
N GLU A 172 29.65 3.11 -7.11
CA GLU A 172 31.10 3.34 -7.08
C GLU A 172 31.86 2.23 -6.35
N LEU A 173 31.30 1.68 -5.27
CA LEU A 173 31.90 0.54 -4.57
C LEU A 173 32.03 -0.65 -5.53
N ASN A 174 30.96 -1.01 -6.24
CA ASN A 174 31.02 -2.10 -7.21
C ASN A 174 32.00 -1.79 -8.34
N LYS A 175 32.12 -0.53 -8.79
CA LYS A 175 33.11 -0.18 -9.81
C LYS A 175 34.55 -0.43 -9.37
N ASN A 176 34.85 -0.22 -8.08
CA ASN A 176 36.22 -0.20 -7.55
C ASN A 176 36.63 -1.46 -6.78
N ASP A 177 35.67 -2.21 -6.23
CA ASP A 177 35.90 -3.37 -5.38
C ASP A 177 35.12 -4.59 -5.94
N PRO A 178 35.80 -5.50 -6.67
CA PRO A 178 35.18 -6.71 -7.19
C PRO A 178 34.56 -7.60 -6.10
N SER A 179 35.00 -7.51 -4.85
CA SER A 179 34.42 -8.31 -3.76
C SER A 179 33.00 -7.88 -3.39
N ALA A 180 32.58 -6.67 -3.77
CA ALA A 180 31.21 -6.18 -3.59
C ALA A 180 30.24 -6.68 -4.67
N HIS A 181 30.72 -7.18 -5.82
CA HIS A 181 29.87 -7.59 -6.96
C HIS A 181 28.86 -8.69 -6.63
N ASN A 182 29.23 -9.57 -5.70
CA ASN A 182 28.40 -10.71 -5.29
C ASN A 182 27.49 -10.38 -4.09
N ILE A 183 27.42 -9.11 -3.67
CA ILE A 183 26.62 -8.67 -2.53
C ILE A 183 25.48 -7.80 -3.04
N SER A 184 24.24 -8.19 -2.71
CA SER A 184 23.04 -7.40 -3.05
C SER A 184 23.08 -6.05 -2.33
N TYR A 185 22.43 -5.02 -2.89
CA TYR A 185 22.40 -3.71 -2.24
C TYR A 185 21.84 -3.76 -0.81
N SER A 186 20.83 -4.60 -0.57
CA SER A 186 20.28 -4.84 0.77
C SER A 186 21.29 -5.44 1.75
N ASP A 187 22.20 -6.29 1.28
CA ASP A 187 23.15 -6.98 2.16
C ASP A 187 24.45 -6.18 2.41
N ILE A 188 24.72 -5.14 1.61
CA ILE A 188 25.93 -4.31 1.74
C ILE A 188 26.21 -3.84 3.17
N PRO A 189 25.22 -3.36 3.97
CA PRO A 189 25.46 -2.93 5.34
C PRO A 189 26.06 -4.00 6.27
N GLN A 190 25.86 -5.29 5.98
CA GLN A 190 26.45 -6.39 6.75
C GLN A 190 27.97 -6.49 6.54
N TYR A 191 28.47 -6.10 5.35
CA TYR A 191 29.88 -6.23 4.96
C TYR A 191 30.62 -4.90 4.88
N TYR A 192 29.90 -3.79 4.74
CA TYR A 192 30.44 -2.44 4.60
C TYR A 192 29.74 -1.46 5.55
N VAL A 193 30.47 -0.41 5.93
CA VAL A 193 29.98 0.72 6.73
C VAL A 193 29.97 1.95 5.84
N PHE A 194 28.84 2.65 5.79
CA PHE A 194 28.74 3.92 5.10
C PHE A 194 29.38 5.03 5.92
N ASP A 195 30.51 5.55 5.47
CA ASP A 195 31.18 6.69 6.07
C ASP A 195 30.49 7.98 5.64
N LYS A 196 29.74 8.59 6.55
CA LYS A 196 29.00 9.83 6.29
C LYS A 196 29.89 11.02 5.94
N SER A 197 31.16 11.03 6.37
CA SER A 197 32.08 12.14 6.13
C SER A 197 32.56 12.13 4.68
N THR A 198 33.00 10.97 4.19
CA THR A 198 33.48 10.78 2.82
C THR A 198 32.37 10.39 1.83
N THR A 199 31.18 10.06 2.34
CA THR A 199 30.06 9.50 1.57
C THR A 199 30.46 8.26 0.77
N ASN A 200 31.23 7.36 1.39
CA ASN A 200 31.74 6.14 0.75
C ASN A 200 31.46 4.91 1.61
N TRP A 201 31.35 3.75 0.97
CA TRP A 201 31.34 2.47 1.66
C TRP A 201 32.76 2.02 1.99
N LYS A 202 32.99 1.63 3.25
CA LYS A 202 34.27 1.07 3.72
C LYS A 202 34.04 -0.32 4.27
N LYS A 203 34.98 -1.24 4.03
CA LYS A 203 34.87 -2.63 4.50
C LYS A 203 34.70 -2.68 6.02
N ARG A 204 33.68 -3.39 6.48
CA ARG A 204 33.33 -3.53 7.90
C ARG A 204 34.33 -4.46 8.57
N GLN A 205 34.82 -4.04 9.73
CA GLN A 205 35.77 -4.83 10.53
C GLN A 205 35.08 -5.72 11.59
N ARG A 206 33.89 -5.33 12.07
CA ARG A 206 33.17 -6.06 13.13
C ARG A 206 31.65 -5.81 13.13
N GLY A 207 30.91 -6.74 13.72
CA GLY A 207 29.49 -6.58 14.06
C GLY A 207 28.52 -6.65 12.87
N GLY A 208 28.93 -7.30 11.77
CA GLY A 208 28.10 -7.47 10.57
C GLY A 208 26.80 -8.23 10.86
N GLN A 209 26.85 -9.26 11.72
CA GLN A 209 25.68 -10.05 12.10
C GLN A 209 24.61 -9.26 12.87
N ASN A 210 24.94 -8.07 13.39
CA ASN A 210 24.05 -7.24 14.19
C ASN A 210 23.62 -5.98 13.41
N VAL A 211 23.52 -6.08 12.09
CA VAL A 211 23.09 -4.99 11.21
C VAL A 211 21.82 -5.39 10.50
N ILE A 212 20.85 -4.48 10.49
CA ILE A 212 19.60 -4.63 9.76
C ILE A 212 19.52 -3.45 8.78
N GLU A 213 19.46 -3.74 7.50
CA GLU A 213 19.17 -2.75 6.48
C GLU A 213 17.69 -2.36 6.49
N ARG A 214 17.39 -1.18 5.96
CA ARG A 214 16.01 -0.76 5.69
C ARG A 214 15.98 0.05 4.42
N LEU A 215 15.43 -0.53 3.36
CA LEU A 215 14.98 0.23 2.21
C LEU A 215 13.63 0.89 2.56
N PRO A 216 13.41 2.18 2.24
CA PRO A 216 12.13 2.84 2.45
C PRO A 216 11.01 2.06 1.74
N VAL A 217 9.82 2.10 2.31
CA VAL A 217 8.62 1.64 1.60
C VAL A 217 8.35 2.66 0.50
N VAL A 218 8.11 2.16 -0.71
CA VAL A 218 7.76 2.97 -1.88
C VAL A 218 6.35 2.56 -2.28
N SER A 219 5.49 3.54 -2.54
CA SER A 219 4.12 3.29 -3.01
C SER A 219 4.16 2.71 -4.42
N ILE A 220 3.25 1.79 -4.75
CA ILE A 220 3.12 1.28 -6.12
C ILE A 220 2.71 2.38 -7.12
N LEU A 221 2.08 3.45 -6.63
CA LEU A 221 1.76 4.65 -7.43
C LEU A 221 3.01 5.46 -7.83
N ASP A 222 4.14 5.26 -7.15
CA ASP A 222 5.46 5.79 -7.55
C ASP A 222 6.17 4.72 -8.39
N THR A 223 5.57 4.44 -9.55
CA THR A 223 5.80 3.26 -10.40
C THR A 223 7.28 2.94 -10.62
N ASP A 224 8.05 3.90 -11.14
CA ASP A 224 9.47 3.70 -11.46
C ASP A 224 10.32 3.42 -10.22
N ARG A 225 10.09 4.17 -9.14
CA ARG A 225 10.85 4.00 -7.90
C ARG A 225 10.47 2.70 -7.20
N TYR A 226 9.22 2.27 -7.31
CA TYR A 226 8.74 0.99 -6.80
C TYR A 226 9.46 -0.18 -7.48
N TYR A 227 9.50 -0.20 -8.81
CA TYR A 227 10.20 -1.25 -9.55
C TYR A 227 11.72 -1.19 -9.37
N LEU A 228 12.32 0.01 -9.30
CA LEU A 228 13.72 0.17 -8.92
C LEU A 228 14.00 -0.48 -7.55
N ARG A 229 13.15 -0.23 -6.55
CA ARG A 229 13.28 -0.85 -5.22
C ARG A 229 13.27 -2.37 -5.29
N MET A 230 12.39 -2.95 -6.12
CA MET A 230 12.34 -4.41 -6.31
C MET A 230 13.64 -4.96 -6.88
N LEU A 231 14.19 -4.30 -7.91
CA LEU A 231 15.46 -4.70 -8.52
C LEU A 231 16.62 -4.58 -7.52
N LEU A 232 16.66 -3.51 -6.72
CA LEU A 232 17.69 -3.31 -5.69
C LEU A 232 17.72 -4.40 -4.61
N LEU A 233 16.60 -5.08 -4.36
CA LEU A 233 16.53 -6.21 -3.41
C LEU A 233 17.09 -7.52 -3.98
N ARG A 234 17.33 -7.59 -5.29
CA ARG A 234 17.66 -8.84 -6.00
C ARG A 234 18.98 -8.78 -6.75
N LYS A 235 19.25 -7.65 -7.37
CA LYS A 235 20.43 -7.45 -8.20
C LYS A 235 21.65 -7.11 -7.34
N SER A 236 22.75 -7.81 -7.58
CA SER A 236 24.06 -7.52 -7.02
C SER A 236 24.96 -6.87 -8.07
N GLY A 237 26.01 -6.18 -7.61
CA GLY A 237 27.09 -5.73 -8.49
C GLY A 237 26.79 -4.62 -9.50
N ALA A 238 25.60 -4.02 -9.49
CA ALA A 238 25.28 -2.93 -10.41
C ALA A 238 26.21 -1.72 -10.18
N ILE A 239 26.74 -1.13 -11.26
CA ILE A 239 27.64 0.04 -11.20
C ILE A 239 26.97 1.35 -11.65
N SER A 240 25.70 1.29 -12.04
CA SER A 240 24.91 2.45 -12.50
C SER A 240 23.41 2.14 -12.48
N PHE A 241 22.57 3.14 -12.77
CA PHE A 241 21.14 2.91 -13.02
C PHE A 241 20.89 2.15 -14.32
N ASP A 242 21.68 2.38 -15.36
CA ASP A 242 21.59 1.66 -16.64
C ASP A 242 21.96 0.18 -16.47
N ASP A 243 22.95 -0.09 -15.61
CA ASP A 243 23.27 -1.45 -15.20
C ASP A 243 22.07 -2.11 -14.55
N ILE A 244 21.34 -1.41 -13.66
CA ILE A 244 20.12 -1.94 -13.04
C ILE A 244 19.08 -2.32 -14.11
N LEU A 245 18.88 -1.47 -15.12
CA LEU A 245 17.96 -1.69 -16.24
C LEU A 245 18.39 -2.83 -17.18
N THR A 246 19.65 -3.26 -17.13
CA THR A 246 20.15 -4.31 -18.02
C THR A 246 19.87 -5.71 -17.48
N VAL A 247 19.07 -6.52 -18.16
CA VAL A 247 18.74 -7.90 -17.77
C VAL A 247 19.16 -8.86 -18.86
N ASN A 248 19.91 -9.91 -18.51
CA ASN A 248 20.47 -10.89 -19.46
C ASN A 248 21.25 -10.27 -20.63
N GLY A 249 21.91 -9.12 -20.40
CA GLY A 249 22.68 -8.39 -21.42
C GLY A 249 21.83 -7.48 -22.32
N LEU A 250 20.50 -7.43 -22.12
CA LEU A 250 19.59 -6.54 -22.85
C LEU A 250 19.22 -5.34 -21.97
N GLY A 251 19.41 -4.13 -22.49
CA GLY A 251 19.00 -2.90 -21.81
C GLY A 251 17.49 -2.69 -21.92
N CYS A 252 16.79 -2.63 -20.79
CA CYS A 252 15.38 -2.27 -20.73
C CYS A 252 15.19 -0.75 -20.71
N ILE A 253 14.02 -0.27 -21.14
CA ILE A 253 13.69 1.16 -21.14
C ILE A 253 13.21 1.60 -19.75
N THR A 254 12.44 0.74 -19.07
CA THR A 254 11.84 1.04 -17.76
C THR A 254 12.24 0.02 -16.70
N PHE A 255 12.19 0.42 -15.43
CA PHE A 255 12.44 -0.51 -14.32
C PHE A 255 11.39 -1.62 -14.25
N GLN A 256 10.16 -1.35 -14.71
CA GLN A 256 9.11 -2.38 -14.83
C GLN A 256 9.52 -3.48 -15.81
N GLN A 257 9.94 -3.11 -17.02
CA GLN A 257 10.43 -4.08 -18.02
C GLN A 257 11.62 -4.88 -17.50
N ALA A 258 12.54 -4.22 -16.77
CA ALA A 258 13.63 -4.93 -16.11
C ALA A 258 13.11 -5.92 -15.06
N CYS A 259 12.10 -5.56 -14.25
CA CYS A 259 11.48 -6.50 -13.31
C CYS A 259 10.81 -7.68 -14.02
N GLN A 260 10.14 -7.45 -15.15
CA GLN A 260 9.54 -8.51 -15.99
C GLN A 260 10.61 -9.47 -16.52
N GLY A 261 11.66 -8.94 -17.15
CA GLY A 261 12.76 -9.75 -17.68
C GLY A 261 13.51 -10.52 -16.59
N TYR A 262 13.52 -10.01 -15.36
CA TYR A 262 14.11 -10.68 -14.19
C TYR A 262 13.16 -11.69 -13.53
N GLY A 263 11.92 -11.83 -14.02
CA GLY A 263 10.90 -12.74 -13.47
C GLY A 263 10.37 -12.33 -12.10
N LEU A 264 10.45 -11.04 -11.75
CA LEU A 264 9.96 -10.50 -10.47
C LEU A 264 8.48 -10.12 -10.51
N LEU A 265 7.93 -9.92 -11.71
CA LEU A 265 6.51 -9.70 -11.95
C LEU A 265 5.88 -11.00 -12.40
N ARG A 266 4.71 -11.32 -11.81
CA ARG A 266 3.86 -12.36 -12.38
C ARG A 266 3.22 -11.73 -13.61
N GLY A 267 3.64 -12.15 -14.79
CA GLY A 267 3.00 -11.69 -16.03
C GLY A 267 1.52 -12.08 -16.06
N ASP A 268 0.84 -11.66 -17.13
CA ASP A 268 -0.62 -11.82 -17.25
C ASP A 268 -1.08 -13.28 -17.45
N GLN A 269 -0.19 -14.27 -17.39
CA GLN A 269 -0.53 -15.67 -17.56
C GLN A 269 -1.59 -16.14 -16.57
N GLN A 270 -1.50 -15.73 -15.30
CA GLN A 270 -2.48 -16.10 -14.28
C GLN A 270 -3.88 -15.55 -14.59
N TRP A 271 -3.97 -14.38 -15.22
CA TRP A 271 -5.23 -13.78 -15.64
C TRP A 271 -5.79 -14.49 -16.88
N ASN A 272 -4.91 -14.86 -17.81
CA ASN A 272 -5.28 -15.67 -18.96
C ASN A 272 -5.79 -17.05 -18.54
N ASP A 273 -5.11 -17.74 -17.63
CA ASP A 273 -5.51 -19.05 -17.10
C ASP A 273 -6.87 -18.95 -16.40
N ALA A 274 -7.07 -17.92 -15.57
CA ALA A 274 -8.33 -17.69 -14.85
C ALA A 274 -9.50 -17.44 -15.81
N LEU A 275 -9.32 -16.61 -16.85
CA LEU A 275 -10.38 -16.34 -17.84
C LEU A 275 -10.66 -17.57 -18.72
N ASN A 276 -9.63 -18.33 -19.10
CA ASN A 276 -9.79 -19.58 -19.87
C ASN A 276 -10.52 -20.66 -19.07
N GLU A 277 -10.22 -20.80 -17.78
CA GLU A 277 -10.91 -21.74 -16.89
C GLU A 277 -12.38 -21.32 -16.71
N ALA A 278 -12.61 -20.04 -16.39
CA ALA A 278 -13.93 -19.46 -16.21
C ALA A 278 -14.83 -19.61 -17.46
N ALA A 279 -14.26 -19.45 -18.66
CA ALA A 279 -14.99 -19.54 -19.93
C ALA A 279 -15.62 -20.93 -20.16
N GLN A 280 -15.17 -21.97 -19.45
CA GLN A 280 -15.72 -23.32 -19.60
C GLN A 280 -17.06 -23.52 -18.88
N PHE A 281 -17.40 -22.66 -17.91
CA PHE A 281 -18.60 -22.86 -17.08
C PHE A 281 -19.37 -21.59 -16.71
N LEU A 282 -18.84 -20.39 -16.98
CA LEU A 282 -19.53 -19.13 -16.75
C LEU A 282 -20.20 -18.60 -18.02
N SER A 283 -21.31 -17.89 -17.86
CA SER A 283 -21.94 -17.19 -18.98
C SER A 283 -21.12 -15.96 -19.42
N PRO A 284 -21.24 -15.50 -20.68
CA PRO A 284 -20.48 -14.34 -21.18
C PRO A 284 -20.59 -13.08 -20.30
N ARG A 285 -21.79 -12.78 -19.76
CA ARG A 285 -21.97 -11.68 -18.80
C ARG A 285 -21.16 -11.88 -17.52
N GLN A 286 -21.17 -13.09 -16.94
CA GLN A 286 -20.35 -13.41 -15.76
C GLN A 286 -18.86 -13.33 -16.07
N LEU A 287 -18.47 -13.70 -17.29
CA LEU A 287 -17.09 -13.57 -17.78
C LEU A 287 -16.67 -12.09 -17.88
N ARG A 288 -17.54 -11.22 -18.38
CA ARG A 288 -17.32 -9.75 -18.40
C ARG A 288 -17.21 -9.16 -16.98
N MET A 289 -18.00 -9.65 -16.03
CA MET A 289 -17.86 -9.27 -14.60
C MET A 289 -16.50 -9.68 -14.04
N LEU A 290 -16.04 -10.90 -14.33
CA LEU A 290 -14.71 -11.37 -13.92
C LEU A 290 -13.60 -10.54 -14.58
N PHE A 291 -13.71 -10.24 -15.86
CA PHE A 291 -12.78 -9.37 -16.58
C PHE A 291 -12.68 -7.98 -15.92
N ALA A 292 -13.81 -7.36 -15.58
CA ALA A 292 -13.84 -6.08 -14.88
C ALA A 292 -13.21 -6.15 -13.48
N MET A 293 -13.44 -7.24 -12.74
CA MET A 293 -12.78 -7.49 -11.44
C MET A 293 -11.26 -7.64 -11.58
N ILE A 294 -10.80 -8.36 -12.61
CA ILE A 294 -9.38 -8.52 -12.92
C ILE A 294 -8.77 -7.16 -13.29
N CYS A 295 -9.46 -6.31 -14.05
CA CYS A 295 -8.98 -4.96 -14.33
C CYS A 295 -8.95 -4.06 -13.07
N GLY A 296 -9.93 -4.21 -12.17
CA GLY A 296 -10.06 -3.39 -10.96
C GLY A 296 -9.08 -3.75 -9.84
N PHE A 297 -8.76 -5.04 -9.69
CA PHE A 297 -7.94 -5.55 -8.58
C PHE A 297 -6.70 -6.32 -9.01
N GLY A 298 -6.67 -6.82 -10.24
CA GLY A 298 -5.52 -7.50 -10.80
C GLY A 298 -4.47 -6.49 -11.24
N GLU A 299 -3.21 -6.82 -10.98
CA GLU A 299 -2.05 -6.13 -11.55
C GLU A 299 -1.86 -6.64 -13.00
N VAL A 300 -2.78 -6.28 -13.90
CA VAL A 300 -2.71 -6.65 -15.33
C VAL A 300 -1.72 -5.73 -16.02
N GLU A 301 -0.76 -6.31 -16.74
CA GLU A 301 0.29 -5.59 -17.46
C GLU A 301 -0.22 -5.01 -18.79
N ASP A 302 -1.01 -5.78 -19.54
CA ASP A 302 -1.56 -5.39 -20.85
C ASP A 302 -3.05 -5.77 -20.97
N VAL A 303 -3.91 -4.86 -20.52
CA VAL A 303 -5.38 -5.03 -20.61
C VAL A 303 -5.87 -5.12 -22.07
N PRO A 304 -5.36 -4.34 -23.03
CA PRO A 304 -5.68 -4.53 -24.45
C PRO A 304 -5.37 -5.94 -24.98
N ASP A 305 -4.19 -6.50 -24.70
CA ASP A 305 -3.84 -7.88 -25.11
C ASP A 305 -4.77 -8.90 -24.43
N LEU A 306 -5.06 -8.73 -23.14
CA LEU A 306 -5.99 -9.58 -22.40
C LEU A 306 -7.40 -9.53 -23.01
N TRP A 307 -7.90 -8.35 -23.37
CA TRP A 307 -9.17 -8.20 -24.07
C TRP A 307 -9.15 -8.94 -25.42
N VAL A 308 -8.15 -8.71 -26.26
CA VAL A 308 -8.05 -9.33 -27.59
C VAL A 308 -8.06 -10.86 -27.50
N LYS A 309 -7.32 -11.43 -26.55
CA LYS A 309 -7.25 -12.89 -26.35
C LYS A 309 -8.56 -13.53 -25.93
N HIS A 310 -9.36 -12.82 -25.12
CA HIS A 310 -10.60 -13.36 -24.53
C HIS A 310 -11.88 -12.80 -25.15
N GLN A 311 -11.76 -11.92 -26.16
CA GLN A 311 -12.88 -11.20 -26.77
C GLN A 311 -14.01 -12.14 -27.20
N VAL A 312 -13.68 -13.25 -27.88
CA VAL A 312 -14.66 -14.19 -28.42
C VAL A 312 -15.60 -14.72 -27.32
N SER A 313 -15.04 -15.18 -26.21
CA SER A 313 -15.82 -15.68 -25.08
C SER A 313 -16.55 -14.56 -24.34
N LEU A 314 -15.94 -13.37 -24.28
CA LEU A 314 -16.52 -12.20 -23.62
C LEU A 314 -17.70 -11.60 -24.39
N CYS A 315 -17.83 -11.81 -25.71
CA CYS A 315 -18.89 -11.23 -26.52
C CYS A 315 -19.86 -12.25 -27.15
N GLU A 316 -19.72 -13.54 -26.85
CA GLU A 316 -20.48 -14.64 -27.49
C GLU A 316 -22.00 -14.41 -27.50
N ASP A 317 -22.58 -14.00 -26.37
CA ASP A 317 -24.02 -13.73 -26.25
C ASP A 317 -24.49 -12.56 -27.14
N PHE A 318 -23.68 -11.53 -27.27
CA PHE A 318 -23.96 -10.37 -28.13
C PHE A 318 -23.70 -10.69 -29.60
N VAL A 319 -22.69 -11.49 -29.92
CA VAL A 319 -22.47 -11.97 -31.30
C VAL A 319 -23.64 -12.83 -31.75
N HIS A 320 -24.11 -13.74 -30.89
CA HIS A 320 -25.28 -14.57 -31.19
C HIS A 320 -26.57 -13.73 -31.35
N ARG A 321 -26.72 -12.66 -30.55
CA ARG A 321 -27.91 -11.81 -30.61
C ARG A 321 -27.89 -10.83 -31.80
N TYR A 322 -26.70 -10.37 -32.17
CA TYR A 322 -26.51 -9.31 -33.15
C TYR A 322 -25.62 -9.82 -34.30
N SER A 323 -24.35 -9.43 -34.33
CA SER A 323 -23.38 -9.88 -35.35
C SER A 323 -21.96 -9.97 -34.79
N GLU A 324 -21.05 -10.60 -35.54
CA GLU A 324 -19.61 -10.60 -35.23
C GLU A 324 -19.00 -9.20 -35.24
N GLN A 325 -19.52 -8.30 -36.09
CA GLN A 325 -19.00 -6.94 -36.22
C GLN A 325 -19.45 -6.04 -35.06
N THR A 326 -20.70 -6.19 -34.60
CA THR A 326 -21.29 -5.30 -33.59
C THR A 326 -21.22 -5.88 -32.18
N GLY A 327 -21.20 -7.21 -32.03
CA GLY A 327 -21.15 -7.91 -30.73
C GLY A 327 -20.03 -7.43 -29.79
N PRO A 328 -18.78 -7.24 -30.25
CA PRO A 328 -17.70 -6.70 -29.42
C PRO A 328 -17.97 -5.30 -28.87
N HIS A 329 -18.69 -4.44 -29.62
CA HIS A 329 -19.03 -3.09 -29.18
C HIS A 329 -20.02 -3.13 -28.00
N TYR A 330 -20.99 -4.03 -28.05
CA TYR A 330 -21.94 -4.26 -26.96
C TYR A 330 -21.26 -4.85 -25.72
N ALA A 331 -20.31 -5.77 -25.90
CA ALA A 331 -19.53 -6.31 -24.79
C ALA A 331 -18.67 -5.24 -24.10
N LEU A 332 -18.03 -4.35 -24.87
CA LEU A 332 -17.27 -3.22 -24.30
C LEU A 332 -18.18 -2.23 -23.55
N ALA A 333 -19.36 -1.90 -24.09
CA ALA A 333 -20.32 -1.04 -23.40
C ALA A 333 -20.78 -1.63 -22.05
N ASP A 334 -21.05 -2.94 -21.99
CA ASP A 334 -21.38 -3.65 -20.73
C ASP A 334 -20.19 -3.63 -19.75
N ILE A 335 -18.96 -3.78 -20.25
CA ILE A 335 -17.73 -3.69 -19.44
C ILE A 335 -17.52 -2.27 -18.87
N GLU A 336 -17.75 -1.20 -19.64
CA GLU A 336 -17.62 0.19 -19.17
C GLU A 336 -18.52 0.44 -17.93
N GLU A 337 -19.74 -0.08 -17.94
CA GLU A 337 -20.64 0.02 -16.79
C GLU A 337 -20.06 -0.72 -15.57
N LEU A 338 -19.61 -1.96 -15.77
CA LEU A 338 -19.02 -2.78 -14.69
C LEU A 338 -17.77 -2.12 -14.09
N LEU A 339 -16.93 -1.49 -14.92
CA LEU A 339 -15.70 -0.79 -14.51
C LEU A 339 -15.97 0.45 -13.63
N THR A 340 -17.15 1.06 -13.75
CA THR A 340 -17.53 2.22 -12.95
C THR A 340 -17.47 1.92 -11.45
N SER A 341 -17.80 0.68 -11.05
CA SER A 341 -17.71 0.22 -9.66
C SER A 341 -16.28 0.20 -9.10
N TYR A 342 -15.27 0.21 -9.97
CA TYR A 342 -13.84 0.21 -9.64
C TYR A 342 -13.16 1.56 -9.89
N ASN A 343 -13.93 2.63 -10.19
CA ASN A 343 -13.41 3.94 -10.62
C ASN A 343 -12.52 3.89 -11.88
N LEU A 344 -12.72 2.87 -12.72
CA LEU A 344 -12.05 2.69 -14.01
C LEU A 344 -12.98 3.07 -15.17
N SER A 345 -12.40 3.17 -16.37
CA SER A 345 -13.10 3.34 -17.64
C SER A 345 -12.29 2.68 -18.75
N LEU A 346 -12.92 2.33 -19.88
CA LEU A 346 -12.23 1.76 -21.04
C LEU A 346 -11.09 2.68 -21.50
N GLN A 347 -11.30 4.00 -21.46
CA GLN A 347 -10.27 4.98 -21.81
C GLN A 347 -9.04 4.89 -20.90
N LYS A 348 -9.23 4.72 -19.59
CA LYS A 348 -8.12 4.53 -18.63
C LYS A 348 -7.37 3.22 -18.85
N LEU A 349 -8.04 2.22 -19.41
CA LEU A 349 -7.49 0.90 -19.71
C LEU A 349 -6.99 0.76 -21.15
N HIS A 350 -6.94 1.87 -21.92
CA HIS A 350 -6.51 1.88 -23.32
C HIS A 350 -7.34 0.98 -24.25
N LEU A 351 -8.60 0.73 -23.91
CA LEU A 351 -9.57 0.01 -24.74
C LEU A 351 -10.40 0.98 -25.58
N SER A 352 -10.99 0.48 -26.67
CA SER A 352 -11.85 1.28 -27.56
C SER A 352 -13.11 1.75 -26.83
N THR A 353 -13.34 3.06 -26.81
CA THR A 353 -14.57 3.65 -26.27
C THR A 353 -15.73 3.43 -27.23
N VAL A 354 -16.90 3.08 -26.69
CA VAL A 354 -18.11 2.85 -27.48
C VAL A 354 -19.19 3.82 -27.02
N ASP A 355 -19.80 4.54 -27.98
CA ASP A 355 -20.89 5.48 -27.70
C ASP A 355 -22.24 4.77 -27.85
N LEU A 356 -22.59 3.96 -26.85
CA LEU A 356 -23.85 3.23 -26.78
C LEU A 356 -24.58 3.57 -25.46
N PRO A 357 -25.85 4.02 -25.51
CA PRO A 357 -26.60 4.32 -24.29
C PRO A 357 -26.86 3.05 -23.48
N ALA A 358 -26.56 3.06 -22.18
CA ALA A 358 -26.71 1.92 -21.27
C ALA A 358 -28.14 1.33 -21.24
N SER A 359 -29.16 2.14 -21.52
CA SER A 359 -30.57 1.70 -21.58
C SER A 359 -30.90 0.79 -22.78
N VAL A 360 -30.03 0.71 -23.78
CA VAL A 360 -30.21 -0.07 -25.01
C VAL A 360 -29.83 -1.55 -24.81
N LEU A 361 -28.86 -1.84 -23.93
CA LEU A 361 -28.27 -3.18 -23.74
C LEU A 361 -29.29 -4.24 -23.28
N GLU A 362 -30.31 -3.85 -22.54
CA GLU A 362 -31.33 -4.77 -22.02
C GLU A 362 -32.69 -4.70 -22.75
N ARG A 363 -32.90 -3.74 -23.67
CA ARG A 363 -34.26 -3.43 -24.21
C ARG A 363 -34.40 -3.43 -25.72
N ALA A 364 -33.31 -3.40 -26.49
CA ALA A 364 -33.41 -3.39 -27.94
C ALA A 364 -33.52 -4.81 -28.51
N ASN A 365 -34.63 -5.10 -29.18
CA ASN A 365 -34.83 -6.33 -29.96
C ASN A 365 -34.13 -6.28 -31.34
N PHE A 366 -33.33 -5.25 -31.60
CA PHE A 366 -32.65 -5.00 -32.87
C PHE A 366 -31.25 -4.42 -32.63
N ASP A 367 -30.37 -4.57 -33.62
CA ASP A 367 -28.99 -4.07 -33.55
C ASP A 367 -28.96 -2.55 -33.83
N VAL A 368 -28.75 -1.77 -32.78
CA VAL A 368 -28.70 -0.30 -32.86
C VAL A 368 -27.50 0.21 -33.65
N VAL A 369 -26.35 -0.48 -33.57
CA VAL A 369 -25.14 -0.07 -34.31
C VAL A 369 -25.37 -0.26 -35.81
N GLU A 370 -25.95 -1.40 -36.19
CA GLU A 370 -26.29 -1.70 -37.58
C GLU A 370 -27.37 -0.75 -38.11
N GLU A 371 -28.45 -0.53 -37.35
CA GLU A 371 -29.53 0.37 -37.77
C GLU A 371 -29.07 1.82 -37.87
N GLN A 372 -28.17 2.28 -36.98
CA GLN A 372 -27.55 3.59 -37.10
C GLN A 372 -26.68 3.70 -38.36
N ALA A 373 -25.91 2.65 -38.69
CA ALA A 373 -25.11 2.62 -39.91
C ALA A 373 -26.00 2.65 -41.17
N LYS A 374 -27.10 1.88 -41.18
CA LYS A 374 -28.10 1.93 -42.27
C LYS A 374 -28.74 3.30 -42.37
N ALA A 375 -29.17 3.89 -41.26
CA ALA A 375 -29.74 5.23 -41.21
C ALA A 375 -28.76 6.26 -41.81
N ASN A 376 -27.51 6.27 -41.38
CA ASN A 376 -26.48 7.16 -41.91
C ASN A 376 -26.28 6.96 -43.42
N SER A 377 -26.23 5.71 -43.89
CA SER A 377 -26.14 5.38 -45.32
C SER A 377 -27.37 5.87 -46.09
N TYR A 378 -28.58 5.66 -45.59
CA TYR A 378 -29.81 6.11 -46.23
C TYR A 378 -29.90 7.63 -46.25
N THR A 379 -29.50 8.32 -45.18
CA THR A 379 -29.45 9.79 -45.13
C THR A 379 -28.55 10.37 -46.22
N MET A 380 -27.46 9.68 -46.60
CA MET A 380 -26.60 10.11 -47.71
C MET A 380 -27.26 9.97 -49.09
N GLN A 381 -28.26 9.08 -49.22
CA GLN A 381 -28.97 8.81 -50.48
C GLN A 381 -30.22 9.69 -50.66
N LEU A 382 -30.64 10.42 -49.64
CA LEU A 382 -31.82 11.30 -49.70
C LEU A 382 -31.57 12.50 -50.62
N ASN A 383 -32.57 12.83 -51.44
CA ASN A 383 -32.62 14.11 -52.11
C ASN A 383 -32.97 15.26 -51.13
N SER A 384 -32.92 16.51 -51.60
CA SER A 384 -33.15 17.69 -50.76
C SER A 384 -34.54 17.73 -50.11
N GLU A 385 -35.57 17.24 -50.80
CA GLU A 385 -36.95 17.25 -50.28
C GLU A 385 -37.15 16.15 -49.23
N GLN A 386 -36.64 14.95 -49.50
CA GLN A 386 -36.68 13.83 -48.57
C GLN A 386 -35.89 14.11 -47.30
N ARG A 387 -34.73 14.77 -47.41
CA ARG A 387 -33.92 15.16 -46.25
C ARG A 387 -34.65 16.17 -45.37
N ASN A 388 -35.32 17.16 -45.97
CA ASN A 388 -36.12 18.14 -45.24
C ASN A 388 -37.25 17.47 -44.43
N VAL A 389 -37.94 16.50 -45.03
CA VAL A 389 -38.98 15.71 -44.33
C VAL A 389 -38.41 14.93 -43.14
N VAL A 390 -37.29 14.22 -43.34
CA VAL A 390 -36.65 13.43 -42.28
C VAL A 390 -36.20 14.33 -41.11
N GLU A 391 -35.61 15.48 -41.40
CA GLU A 391 -35.19 16.44 -40.36
C GLU A 391 -36.38 16.97 -39.54
N ILE A 392 -37.51 17.28 -40.19
CA ILE A 392 -38.74 17.70 -39.49
C ILE A 392 -39.21 16.61 -38.52
N LEU A 393 -39.26 15.35 -38.98
CA LEU A 393 -39.71 14.22 -38.17
C LEU A 393 -38.75 13.94 -37.01
N LEU A 394 -37.44 13.90 -37.25
CA LEU A 394 -36.45 13.67 -36.20
C LEU A 394 -36.46 14.78 -35.15
N THR A 395 -36.60 16.04 -35.57
CA THR A 395 -36.69 17.19 -34.65
C THR A 395 -37.87 17.05 -33.70
N VAL A 396 -39.00 16.56 -34.19
CA VAL A 396 -40.21 16.34 -33.39
C VAL A 396 -40.03 15.16 -32.42
N VAL A 397 -39.44 14.06 -32.90
CA VAL A 397 -39.15 12.86 -32.09
C VAL A 397 -38.19 13.18 -30.94
N TYR A 398 -37.11 13.92 -31.21
CA TYR A 398 -36.08 14.21 -30.19
C TYR A 398 -36.45 15.35 -29.24
N ASN A 399 -37.22 16.36 -29.68
CA ASN A 399 -37.59 17.49 -28.82
C ASN A 399 -38.90 17.29 -28.05
N ASN A 400 -39.72 16.30 -28.46
CA ASN A 400 -40.91 15.76 -27.78
C ASN A 400 -41.71 16.78 -26.94
N ALA A 401 -42.05 17.93 -27.53
CA ALA A 401 -42.88 18.94 -26.90
C ALA A 401 -44.36 18.51 -26.95
N ALA A 402 -45.09 18.68 -25.83
CA ALA A 402 -46.46 18.18 -25.67
C ALA A 402 -47.47 18.63 -26.75
N ASP A 403 -47.20 19.76 -27.42
CA ASP A 403 -48.06 20.40 -28.43
C ASP A 403 -47.65 20.15 -29.89
N THR A 404 -46.72 19.21 -30.17
CA THR A 404 -46.32 18.93 -31.56
C THR A 404 -47.26 17.93 -32.27
N PRO A 405 -47.57 18.14 -33.57
CA PRO A 405 -48.38 17.21 -34.35
C PRO A 405 -47.76 15.81 -34.35
N LYS A 406 -48.56 14.77 -34.05
CA LYS A 406 -48.08 13.37 -33.99
C LYS A 406 -48.40 12.56 -35.25
N CYS A 407 -49.04 13.18 -36.24
CA CYS A 407 -49.45 12.54 -37.48
C CYS A 407 -49.00 13.42 -38.65
N TYR A 408 -48.24 12.83 -39.57
CA TYR A 408 -47.71 13.48 -40.76
C TYR A 408 -48.13 12.67 -41.97
N PHE A 409 -48.66 13.35 -42.98
CA PHE A 409 -48.99 12.75 -44.27
C PHE A 409 -47.88 13.10 -45.25
N LEU A 410 -47.32 12.07 -45.86
CA LEU A 410 -46.33 12.19 -46.93
C LEU A 410 -47.07 11.91 -48.25
N ASP A 411 -47.01 12.87 -49.17
CA ASP A 411 -47.38 12.72 -50.58
C ASP A 411 -46.21 12.07 -51.32
#